data_AF-A0AB39J2C8-F1
#
_entry.id   AF-A0AB39J2C8-F1
#
_cell.length_a   1.000
_cell.length_b   1.000
_cell.length_c   1.000
_cell.angle_alpha   90.00
_cell.angle_beta   90.00
_cell.angle_gamma   90.00
#
_symmetry.space_group_name_H-M   'P 1'
#
loop_
_entity.id
_entity.type
_entity.pdbx_description
1 polymer ?
#
loop_
_entity_poly.entity_id
_entity_poly.type
_entity_poly.pdbx_seq_one_letter_code
_entity_poly.pdbx_strand_id
1 'polypeptide(L)' 'MSKTKKTQLDQTAGEEKEFGFSFEALKEHSKDLFGVKPEILEGALFYIKHQPITKTEAKKHIDAFLSKEV' A
#
# COMPACT_ATOMS: atom_id res chain seq x y z
N MET A 1 21.37 -23.47 6.69
CA MET A 1 21.59 -22.03 6.49
C MET A 1 20.27 -21.31 6.74
N SER A 2 20.25 -20.40 7.71
CA SER A 2 19.03 -19.74 8.17
C SER A 2 18.55 -18.67 7.19
N LYS A 3 17.25 -18.77 6.91
CA LYS A 3 16.29 -17.88 6.24
C LYS A 3 16.65 -16.39 6.25
N THR A 4 16.45 -15.68 5.14
CA THR A 4 15.70 -14.40 5.10
C THR A 4 15.19 -14.10 3.67
N LYS A 5 13.86 -14.06 3.57
CA LYS A 5 12.99 -13.33 2.62
C LYS A 5 13.72 -12.34 1.70
N LYS A 6 13.64 -12.55 0.39
CA LYS A 6 13.61 -11.47 -0.61
C LYS A 6 12.58 -11.83 -1.67
N THR A 7 11.32 -11.76 -1.25
CA THR A 7 10.19 -11.83 -2.18
C THR A 7 10.16 -10.53 -2.96
N GLN A 8 10.59 -10.64 -4.22
CA GLN A 8 10.03 -10.03 -5.41
C GLN A 8 10.07 -8.49 -5.51
N LEU A 9 11.07 -8.02 -6.25
CA LEU A 9 10.93 -6.88 -7.16
C LEU A 9 11.50 -7.35 -8.49
N ASP A 10 10.67 -8.06 -9.26
CA ASP A 10 10.89 -8.23 -10.69
C ASP A 10 10.62 -6.86 -11.33
N GLN A 11 11.69 -6.12 -11.57
CA GLN A 11 11.67 -4.89 -12.33
C GLN A 11 12.02 -5.24 -13.77
N THR A 12 11.00 -5.57 -14.56
CA THR A 12 11.11 -5.56 -16.02
C THR A 12 10.29 -4.39 -16.55
N ALA A 13 10.94 -3.69 -17.49
CA ALA A 13 10.64 -2.38 -18.03
C ALA A 13 9.31 -2.25 -18.78
N GLY A 14 8.87 -0.99 -18.88
CA GLY A 14 8.00 -0.51 -19.96
C GLY A 14 6.53 -0.51 -19.61
N GLU A 15 5.88 0.60 -19.92
CA GLU A 15 4.45 0.89 -19.72
C GLU A 15 4.09 1.34 -18.30
N GLU A 16 3.62 2.58 -18.25
CA GLU A 16 2.76 3.28 -17.29
C GLU A 16 1.59 2.44 -16.71
N LYS A 17 1.92 1.27 -16.16
CA LYS A 17 1.01 0.36 -15.49
C LYS A 17 1.30 0.50 -14.01
N GLU A 18 0.44 1.26 -13.33
CA GLU A 18 0.57 1.53 -11.91
C GLU A 18 0.91 0.25 -11.13
N PHE A 19 2.12 0.19 -10.58
CA PHE A 19 2.62 -1.01 -9.90
C PHE A 19 1.74 -1.30 -8.69
N GLY A 20 1.14 -2.49 -8.65
CA GLY A 20 0.36 -2.95 -7.49
C GLY A 20 1.29 -3.27 -6.34
N PHE A 21 1.18 -2.55 -5.23
CA PHE A 21 1.96 -2.80 -4.02
C PHE A 21 1.18 -3.70 -3.07
N SER A 22 1.93 -4.56 -2.36
CA SER A 22 1.37 -5.32 -1.25
C SER A 22 1.05 -4.39 -0.09
N PHE A 23 -0.03 -4.67 0.63
CA PHE A 23 -0.43 -3.92 1.83
C PHE A 23 0.72 -3.79 2.85
N GLU A 24 1.50 -4.85 3.04
CA GLU A 24 2.64 -4.87 3.97
C GLU A 24 3.69 -3.79 3.61
N ALA A 25 4.00 -3.62 2.31
CA ALA A 25 4.92 -2.58 1.83
C ALA A 25 4.33 -1.17 1.98
N LEU A 26 3.03 -1.01 1.68
CA LEU A 26 2.33 0.27 1.88
C LEU A 26 2.25 0.64 3.36
N LYS A 27 2.10 -0.35 4.25
CA LYS A 27 2.07 -0.17 5.71
C LYS A 27 3.44 0.24 6.25
N GLU A 28 4.50 -0.42 5.81
CA GLU A 28 5.89 -0.08 6.18
C GLU A 28 6.24 1.37 5.80
N HIS A 29 5.82 1.81 4.61
CA HIS A 29 6.05 3.17 4.12
C HIS A 29 4.84 4.10 4.27
N SER A 30 3.86 3.76 5.11
CA SER A 30 2.57 4.49 5.19
C SER A 30 2.74 5.97 5.52
N LYS A 31 3.63 6.26 6.48
CA LYS A 31 3.94 7.61 6.94
C LYS A 31 4.72 8.42 5.90
N ASP A 32 5.58 7.77 5.12
CA ASP A 32 6.42 8.42 4.11
C ASP A 32 5.66 8.64 2.79
N LEU A 33 4.88 7.64 2.35
CA LEU A 33 4.12 7.66 1.10
C LEU A 33 2.84 8.49 1.19
N PHE A 34 2.16 8.46 2.33
CA PHE A 34 0.82 9.04 2.49
C PHE A 34 0.71 10.01 3.66
N GLY A 35 1.74 10.14 4.52
CA GLY A 35 1.68 10.99 5.70
C GLY A 35 0.77 10.47 6.82
N VAL A 36 0.25 9.24 6.70
CA VAL A 36 -0.70 8.67 7.66
C VAL A 36 -0.05 7.61 8.53
N LYS A 37 -0.65 7.35 9.70
CA LYS A 37 -0.24 6.23 10.55
C LYS A 37 -0.60 4.89 9.88
N PRO A 38 0.18 3.83 10.14
CA PRO A 38 -0.14 2.50 9.63
C PRO A 38 -1.52 2.00 10.08
N GLU A 39 -2.04 2.46 11.23
CA GLU A 39 -3.39 2.16 11.71
C GLU A 39 -4.48 2.74 10.80
N ILE A 40 -4.28 3.96 10.28
CA ILE A 40 -5.19 4.59 9.33
C ILE A 40 -5.16 3.84 7.99
N LEU A 41 -3.96 3.47 7.54
CA LEU A 41 -3.81 2.69 6.31
C LEU A 41 -4.46 1.30 6.45
N GLU A 42 -4.35 0.68 7.63
CA GLU A 42 -5.02 -0.59 7.95
C GLU A 42 -6.54 -0.48 7.98
N GLY A 43 -7.08 0.61 8.54
CA GLY A 43 -8.52 0.90 8.51
C GLY A 43 -9.03 1.21 7.09
N ALA A 44 -8.32 2.07 6.36
CA ALA A 44 -8.67 2.49 5.01
C ALA A 44 -8.63 1.34 3.99
N LEU A 45 -7.64 0.46 4.12
CA LEU A 45 -7.43 -0.67 3.21
C LEU A 45 -7.90 -2.00 3.83
N PHE A 46 -8.68 -1.98 4.91
CA PHE A 46 -9.06 -3.19 5.66
C PHE A 46 -9.70 -4.28 4.78
N TYR A 47 -10.55 -3.87 3.84
CA TYR A 47 -11.28 -4.75 2.92
C TYR A 47 -10.44 -5.27 1.76
N ILE A 48 -9.34 -4.58 1.44
CA ILE A 48 -8.53 -4.81 0.22
C ILE A 48 -7.08 -5.19 0.55
N LYS A 49 -6.74 -5.37 1.83
CA LYS A 49 -5.40 -5.77 2.32
C LYS A 49 -4.88 -7.09 1.72
N HIS A 50 -5.76 -7.92 1.16
CA HIS A 50 -5.41 -9.19 0.50
C HIS A 50 -5.15 -9.04 -1.01
N GLN A 51 -5.42 -7.87 -1.59
CA GLN A 51 -5.26 -7.59 -3.01
C GLN A 51 -4.08 -6.62 -3.19
N PRO A 52 -3.29 -6.77 -4.27
CA PRO A 52 -2.31 -5.76 -4.64
C PRO A 52 -3.04 -4.47 -5.03
N ILE A 53 -2.62 -3.35 -4.46
CA ILE A 53 -3.24 -2.05 -4.71
C ILE A 53 -2.21 -1.02 -5.14
N THR A 54 -2.56 -0.19 -6.11
CA THR A 54 -1.70 0.88 -6.60
C THR A 54 -1.62 2.02 -5.58
N LYS A 55 -0.53 2.80 -5.63
CA LYS A 55 -0.36 3.95 -4.73
C LYS A 55 -1.52 4.95 -4.87
N THR A 56 -2.00 5.17 -6.09
CA THR A 56 -3.09 6.11 -6.40
C THR A 56 -4.41 5.63 -5.79
N GLU A 57 -4.73 4.35 -5.97
CA GLU A 57 -5.96 3.78 -5.42
C GLU A 57 -5.90 3.72 -3.88
N ALA A 58 -4.76 3.32 -3.31
CA ALA A 58 -4.55 3.35 -1.86
C ALA A 58 -4.74 4.77 -1.29
N LYS A 59 -4.21 5.80 -1.98
CA LYS A 59 -4.41 7.19 -1.59
C LYS A 59 -5.89 7.56 -1.60
N LYS A 60 -6.68 7.17 -2.62
CA LYS A 60 -8.13 7.43 -2.65
C LYS A 60 -8.85 6.79 -1.47
N HIS A 61 -8.53 5.54 -1.12
CA HIS A 61 -9.15 4.88 0.02
C HIS A 61 -8.76 5.55 1.34
N ILE A 62 -7.49 5.95 1.50
CA ILE A 62 -7.02 6.68 2.67
C ILE A 62 -7.72 8.05 2.77
N ASP A 63 -7.80 8.78 1.68
CA ASP A 63 -8.45 10.10 1.62
C ASP A 63 -9.95 9.99 1.91
N ALA A 64 -10.64 8.99 1.37
CA ALA A 64 -12.04 8.71 1.66
C ALA A 64 -12.26 8.26 3.11
N PHE A 65 -11.29 7.57 3.71
CA PHE A 65 -11.32 7.15 5.11
C PHE A 65 -11.12 8.33 6.06
N LEU A 66 -10.19 9.24 5.74
CA LEU A 66 -9.93 10.47 6.49
C LEU A 66 -11.05 11.51 6.31
N SER A 67 -11.61 11.62 5.11
CA SER A 67 -12.74 12.50 4.81
C SER A 67 -14.05 12.04 5.43
N LYS A 68 -14.13 10.80 5.95
CA LYS A 68 -15.27 10.29 6.72
C LYS A 68 -15.30 10.79 8.17
N GLU A 69 -14.62 11.89 8.47
CA GLU A 69 -14.74 12.60 9.74
C GLU A 69 -16.09 13.33 9.78
N VAL A 70 -17.03 12.71 10.52
CA VAL A 70 -18.33 13.19 11.09
C VAL A 70 -19.40 13.79 10.17
#